data_AF-A0A2C9XV89-F1
#
_entry.id   AF-A0A2C9XV89-F1
#
_cell.length_a   1.000
_cell.length_b   1.000
_cell.length_c   1.000
_cell.angle_alpha   90.00
_cell.angle_beta   90.00
_cell.angle_gamma   90.00
#
_symmetry.space_group_name_H-M   'P 1'
#
loop_
_entity.id
_entity.type
_entity.pdbx_description
1 polymer ?
#
loop_
_entity_poly.entity_id
_entity_poly.type
_entity_poly.pdbx_seq_one_letter_code
_entity_poly.pdbx_strand_id
1 'polypeptide(L)'
;MATDDRLLNATAIAQLPAECMQTIKLKPQKAARWIWFADQPVYTIWSANREHVDVPTPLDWIGEGALITRVDGAVSWRALSAGGCTFLDACADDLLLDLAIEKSIAVEPSLDVGAVLSSLVSAGVFTARGHDHFLS
;
A
#
# COMPACT_ATOMS: atom_id res chain seq x y z
N MET A 1 -18.23 14.66 -12.23
CA MET A 1 -16.96 15.33 -12.56
C MET A 1 -15.90 14.65 -11.71
N ALA A 2 -14.91 14.00 -12.31
CA ALA A 2 -13.87 13.31 -11.56
C ALA A 2 -13.03 14.36 -10.84
N THR A 3 -13.01 14.33 -9.51
CA THR A 3 -12.11 15.15 -8.71
C THR A 3 -10.69 14.67 -9.01
N ASP A 4 -9.81 15.59 -9.42
CA ASP A 4 -8.42 15.31 -9.70
C ASP A 4 -7.71 15.00 -8.37
N ASP A 5 -7.73 13.73 -7.97
CA ASP A 5 -7.11 13.25 -6.74
C ASP A 5 -5.59 13.32 -6.90
N ARG A 6 -4.98 14.38 -6.38
CA ARG A 6 -3.52 14.53 -6.37
C ARG A 6 -2.89 13.41 -5.54
N LEU A 7 -1.93 12.69 -6.10
CA LEU A 7 -1.19 11.66 -5.37
C LEU A 7 -0.49 12.28 -4.14
N LEU A 8 -0.59 11.61 -2.99
CA LEU A 8 0.18 11.98 -1.80
C LEU A 8 1.68 11.83 -2.09
N ASN A 9 2.50 12.74 -1.57
CA ASN A 9 3.95 12.68 -1.67
C ASN A 9 4.54 12.00 -0.43
N ALA A 10 5.37 10.97 -0.60
CA ALA A 10 5.94 10.17 0.49
C ALA A 10 6.78 11.03 1.43
N THR A 11 7.54 11.96 0.85
CA THR A 11 8.38 12.90 1.59
C THR A 11 7.55 13.80 2.49
N ALA A 12 6.33 14.16 2.07
CA ALA A 12 5.44 14.97 2.90
C ALA A 12 4.91 14.18 4.10
N ILE A 13 4.70 12.86 3.97
CA ILE A 13 4.28 12.01 5.10
C ILE A 13 5.46 11.74 6.05
N ALA A 14 6.65 11.48 5.52
CA ALA A 14 7.85 11.22 6.33
C ALA A 14 8.32 12.42 7.17
N GLN A 15 7.91 13.64 6.79
CA GLN A 15 8.22 14.88 7.50
C GLN A 15 7.16 15.27 8.54
N LEU A 16 6.09 14.48 8.69
CA LEU A 16 5.06 14.78 9.67
C LEU A 16 5.62 14.59 11.10
N PRO A 17 5.37 15.55 12.00
CA PRO A 17 5.64 15.36 13.42
C PRO A 17 4.92 14.12 13.95
N ALA A 18 5.54 13.41 14.90
CA ALA A 18 4.96 12.19 15.47
C ALA A 18 3.58 12.45 16.10
N GLU A 19 3.37 13.66 16.62
CA GLU A 19 2.13 14.11 17.21
C GLU A 19 1.00 14.21 16.17
N CYS A 20 1.34 14.44 14.89
CA CYS A 20 0.38 14.48 13.79
C CYS A 20 -0.04 13.08 13.33
N MET A 21 0.73 12.03 13.62
CA MET A 21 0.41 10.66 13.19
C MET A 21 -0.90 10.15 13.80
N GLN A 22 -1.22 10.59 15.02
CA GLN A 22 -2.48 10.28 15.73
C GLN A 22 -3.71 10.99 15.15
N THR A 23 -3.52 11.88 14.17
CA THR A 23 -4.61 12.67 13.56
C THR A 23 -4.80 12.37 12.08
N ILE A 24 -3.87 11.61 11.48
CA ILE A 24 -3.83 11.41 10.04
C ILE A 24 -4.45 10.08 9.68
N LYS A 25 -5.30 10.12 8.66
CA LYS A 25 -5.85 8.94 8.01
C LYS A 25 -5.39 8.93 6.57
N LEU A 26 -4.74 7.85 6.15
CA LEU A 26 -4.41 7.63 4.75
C LEU A 26 -5.53 6.82 4.12
N LYS A 27 -5.93 7.20 2.90
CA LYS A 27 -7.01 6.52 2.18
C LYS A 27 -6.49 5.90 0.89
N PRO A 28 -6.56 4.57 0.74
CA PRO A 28 -6.22 3.93 -0.52
C PRO A 28 -7.17 4.39 -1.63
N GLN A 29 -6.64 4.57 -2.84
CA GLN A 29 -7.43 4.92 -4.01
C GLN A 29 -8.40 3.79 -4.36
N LYS A 30 -9.57 4.14 -4.91
CA LYS A 30 -10.59 3.15 -5.29
C LYS A 30 -10.13 2.14 -6.34
N ALA A 31 -9.10 2.44 -7.13
CA ALA A 31 -8.56 1.53 -8.13
C ALA A 31 -7.40 0.66 -7.62
N ALA A 32 -6.89 0.91 -6.41
CA ALA A 32 -5.91 0.02 -5.79
C ALA A 32 -6.59 -1.28 -5.35
N ARG A 33 -5.93 -2.41 -5.61
CA ARG A 33 -6.32 -3.73 -5.12
C ARG A 33 -5.09 -4.36 -4.48
N TRP A 34 -5.29 -4.97 -3.33
CA TRP A 34 -4.26 -5.76 -2.67
C TRP A 34 -4.87 -7.02 -2.09
N ILE A 35 -4.05 -8.04 -1.91
CA ILE A 35 -4.46 -9.31 -1.31
C ILE A 35 -3.22 -10.02 -0.76
N TRP A 36 -3.39 -10.72 0.35
CA TRP A 36 -2.39 -11.57 0.97
C TRP A 36 -2.80 -13.04 0.89
N PHE A 37 -1.86 -13.92 0.55
CA PHE A 37 -2.01 -15.37 0.62
C PHE A 37 -0.95 -15.94 1.56
N ALA A 38 -1.36 -16.65 2.61
CA ALA A 38 -0.47 -17.06 3.69
C ALA A 38 0.55 -18.14 3.31
N ASP A 39 0.20 -19.02 2.37
CA ASP A 39 0.94 -20.27 2.12
C ASP A 39 1.24 -20.51 0.63
N GLN A 40 1.02 -19.51 -0.22
CA GLN A 40 1.09 -19.68 -1.67
C GLN A 40 1.90 -18.54 -2.32
N PRO A 41 2.83 -18.86 -3.23
CA PRO A 41 3.63 -17.88 -3.96
C PRO A 41 2.82 -17.30 -5.14
N VAL A 42 1.65 -16.75 -4.82
CA VAL A 42 0.65 -16.31 -5.80
C VAL A 42 1.19 -15.16 -6.64
N TYR A 43 1.91 -14.21 -6.04
CA TYR A 43 2.44 -13.07 -6.78
C TYR A 43 3.54 -13.50 -7.75
N THR A 44 4.47 -14.35 -7.34
CA THR A 44 5.55 -14.87 -8.18
C THR A 44 5.00 -15.64 -9.36
N ILE A 45 4.05 -16.56 -9.14
CA ILE A 45 3.42 -17.32 -10.23
C ILE A 45 2.64 -16.39 -11.18
N TRP A 46 1.84 -15.48 -10.63
CA TRP A 46 1.00 -14.59 -11.43
C TRP A 46 1.82 -13.55 -12.22
N SER A 47 2.84 -12.96 -11.62
CA SER A 47 3.71 -11.97 -12.28
C SER A 47 4.53 -12.60 -13.40
N ALA A 48 5.10 -13.80 -13.19
CA ALA A 48 5.80 -14.55 -14.23
C ALA A 48 4.89 -14.83 -15.45
N ASN A 49 3.66 -15.27 -15.20
CA ASN A 49 2.66 -15.46 -16.25
C ASN A 49 2.31 -14.16 -16.98
N ARG A 50 2.26 -13.03 -16.26
CA ARG A 50 1.91 -11.72 -16.82
C ARG A 50 3.04 -11.16 -17.69
N GLU A 51 4.27 -11.47 -17.32
CA GLU A 51 5.49 -11.02 -18.00
C GLU A 51 5.96 -11.99 -19.08
N HIS A 52 5.28 -13.13 -19.25
CA HIS A 52 5.64 -14.20 -20.19
C HIS A 52 7.06 -14.74 -19.94
N VAL A 53 7.40 -14.91 -18.66
CA VAL A 53 8.68 -15.50 -18.21
C VAL A 53 8.42 -16.80 -17.45
N ASP A 54 9.45 -17.63 -17.36
CA ASP A 54 9.36 -18.89 -16.61
C ASP A 54 9.26 -18.65 -15.11
N VAL A 55 8.42 -19.44 -14.44
CA VAL A 55 8.37 -19.46 -12.97
C VAL A 55 9.68 -20.04 -12.44
N PRO A 56 10.31 -19.41 -11.42
CA PRO A 56 11.55 -19.91 -10.83
C PRO A 56 11.45 -21.38 -10.42
N THR A 57 12.51 -22.14 -10.66
CA THR A 57 12.63 -23.54 -10.25
C THR A 57 13.98 -23.76 -9.56
N PRO A 58 14.02 -24.15 -8.26
CA PRO A 58 12.87 -24.45 -7.41
C PRO A 58 12.04 -23.21 -7.06
N LEU A 59 10.74 -23.41 -6.81
CA LEU A 59 9.84 -22.38 -6.33
C LEU A 59 9.60 -22.57 -4.83
N ASP A 60 9.85 -21.53 -4.04
CA ASP A 60 9.56 -21.54 -2.62
C ASP A 60 8.05 -21.39 -2.38
N TRP A 61 7.45 -22.34 -1.67
CA TRP A 61 6.04 -22.30 -1.29
C TRP A 61 5.84 -21.48 -0.02
N ILE A 62 5.98 -20.17 -0.16
CA ILE A 62 5.82 -19.20 0.92
C ILE A 62 4.68 -18.24 0.62
N GLY A 63 4.11 -17.64 1.67
CA GLY A 63 3.07 -16.64 1.53
C GLY A 63 3.54 -15.38 0.80
N GLU A 64 2.67 -14.85 -0.03
CA GLU A 64 2.92 -13.64 -0.81
C GLU A 64 1.69 -12.75 -0.86
N GLY A 65 1.93 -11.45 -0.95
CA GLY A 65 0.91 -10.47 -1.26
C GLY A 65 1.18 -9.79 -2.59
N ALA A 66 0.10 -9.33 -3.22
CA ALA A 66 0.16 -8.57 -4.45
C ALA A 66 -0.50 -7.22 -4.22
N LEU A 67 0.11 -6.17 -4.76
CA LEU A 67 -0.51 -4.86 -4.93
C LEU A 67 -0.64 -4.57 -6.42
N ILE A 68 -1.84 -4.17 -6.82
CA ILE A 68 -2.16 -3.71 -8.17
C ILE A 68 -2.70 -2.29 -8.06
N THR A 69 -2.10 -1.37 -8.79
CA THR A 69 -2.56 0.02 -8.87
C THR A 69 -2.78 0.44 -10.31
N ARG A 70 -3.56 1.51 -10.48
CA ARG A 70 -3.72 2.19 -11.76
C ARG A 70 -3.41 3.67 -11.56
N VAL A 71 -2.36 4.15 -12.21
CA VAL A 71 -1.93 5.55 -12.17
C VAL A 71 -1.87 6.06 -13.61
N ASP A 72 -2.53 7.18 -13.89
CA ASP A 72 -2.59 7.81 -15.22
C ASP A 72 -2.92 6.87 -16.38
N GLY A 73 -3.77 5.88 -16.10
CA GLY A 73 -4.21 4.90 -17.09
C GLY A 73 -3.33 3.64 -17.21
N ALA A 74 -2.12 3.66 -16.65
CA ALA A 74 -1.20 2.54 -16.61
C ALA A 74 -1.47 1.65 -15.39
N VAL A 75 -1.59 0.34 -15.61
CA VAL A 75 -1.69 -0.65 -14.55
C VAL A 75 -0.29 -1.08 -14.14
N SER A 76 0.03 -0.99 -12.86
CA SER A 76 1.28 -1.50 -12.30
C SER A 76 0.99 -2.54 -11.23
N TRP A 77 1.90 -3.49 -11.06
CA TRP A 77 1.85 -4.49 -10.00
C TRP A 77 3.19 -4.58 -9.27
N ARG A 78 3.13 -5.00 -8.01
CA ARG A 78 4.31 -5.29 -7.19
C ARG A 78 3.97 -6.28 -6.09
N ALA A 79 4.99 -6.98 -5.59
CA ALA A 79 4.88 -7.75 -4.37
C ALA A 79 4.56 -6.80 -3.19
N LEU A 80 3.77 -7.31 -2.24
CA LEU A 80 3.46 -6.63 -1.00
C LEU A 80 3.55 -7.62 0.16
N SER A 81 4.18 -7.21 1.26
CA SER A 81 4.32 -8.08 2.43
C SER A 81 3.01 -8.21 3.20
N ALA A 82 2.97 -9.13 4.19
CA ALA A 82 1.83 -9.30 5.07
C ALA A 82 1.54 -8.03 5.89
N GLY A 83 2.59 -7.39 6.41
CA GLY A 83 2.49 -6.11 7.09
C GLY A 83 2.00 -5.01 6.15
N GLY A 84 2.48 -4.98 4.91
CA GLY A 84 2.01 -4.03 3.89
C GLY A 84 0.53 -4.19 3.53
N CYS A 85 0.04 -5.43 3.40
CA CYS A 85 -1.40 -5.70 3.15
C CYS A 85 -2.24 -5.25 4.35
N THR A 86 -1.81 -5.62 5.57
CA THR A 86 -2.48 -5.24 6.83
C THR A 86 -2.54 -3.73 7.00
N PHE A 87 -1.49 -3.00 6.61
CA PHE A 87 -1.46 -1.54 6.61
C PHE A 87 -2.58 -0.97 5.72
N LEU A 88 -2.71 -1.49 4.49
CA LEU A 88 -3.72 -1.04 3.54
C LEU A 88 -5.14 -1.41 3.98
N ASP A 89 -5.33 -2.58 4.59
CA ASP A 89 -6.61 -2.97 5.21
C ASP A 89 -7.02 -1.97 6.30
N ALA A 90 -6.11 -1.63 7.22
CA ALA A 90 -6.37 -0.65 8.27
C ALA A 90 -6.69 0.75 7.72
N CYS A 91 -5.98 1.17 6.66
CA CYS A 91 -6.24 2.43 5.97
C CYS A 91 -7.59 2.42 5.24
N ALA A 92 -7.99 1.28 4.66
CA ALA A 92 -9.30 1.11 4.03
C ALA A 92 -10.46 1.13 5.04
N ASP A 93 -10.21 0.63 6.26
CA ASP A 93 -11.10 0.69 7.42
C ASP A 93 -11.17 2.08 8.08
N ASP A 94 -10.55 3.10 7.49
CA ASP A 94 -10.52 4.49 7.97
C ASP A 94 -9.89 4.62 9.38
N LEU A 95 -8.93 3.75 9.71
CA LEU A 95 -8.15 3.84 10.94
C LEU A 95 -7.08 4.94 10.86
N LEU A 96 -6.62 5.38 12.03
CA LEU A 96 -5.53 6.34 12.14
C LEU A 96 -4.19 5.70 11.72
N LEU A 97 -3.27 6.52 11.25
CA LEU A 97 -1.98 6.10 10.72
C LEU A 97 -1.15 5.34 11.77
N ASP A 98 -1.16 5.78 13.02
CA ASP A 98 -0.47 5.11 14.13
C ASP A 98 -1.00 3.69 14.36
N LEU A 99 -2.32 3.50 14.37
CA LEU A 99 -2.95 2.19 14.53
C LEU A 99 -2.72 1.28 13.31
N ALA A 100 -2.70 1.85 12.10
CA ALA A 100 -2.34 1.10 10.90
C ALA A 100 -0.90 0.57 10.98
N ILE A 101 0.04 1.39 11.47
CA ILE A 101 1.44 1.00 11.70
C ILE A 101 1.51 -0.10 12.77
N GLU A 102 0.84 0.08 13.91
CA GLU A 102 0.82 -0.89 15.00
C GLU A 102 0.34 -2.26 14.53
N LYS A 103 -0.79 -2.32 13.81
CA LYS A 103 -1.33 -3.56 13.26
C LYS A 103 -0.37 -4.23 12.28
N SER A 104 0.32 -3.43 11.47
CA SER A 104 1.28 -3.94 10.47
C SER A 104 2.50 -4.57 11.14
N ILE A 105 3.04 -3.93 12.17
CA ILE A 105 4.17 -4.45 12.97
C ILE A 105 3.74 -5.69 13.76
N ALA A 106 2.50 -5.75 14.24
CA ALA A 106 2.00 -6.93 14.96
C ALA A 106 1.97 -8.19 14.07
N VAL A 107 1.66 -8.04 12.78
CA VAL A 107 1.68 -9.13 11.80
C VAL A 107 3.09 -9.42 11.29
N GLU A 108 3.92 -8.39 11.13
CA GLU A 108 5.29 -8.50 10.64
C GLU A 108 6.25 -7.70 11.53
N PRO A 109 6.78 -8.30 12.62
CA PRO A 109 7.63 -7.57 13.57
C PRO A 109 8.94 -7.02 12.98
N SER A 110 9.40 -7.56 11.85
CA SER A 110 10.58 -7.10 11.12
C SER A 110 10.28 -6.01 10.09
N LEU A 111 9.04 -5.52 10.01
CA LEU A 111 8.60 -4.57 8.99
C LEU A 111 9.35 -3.24 9.08
N ASP A 112 10.00 -2.84 7.99
CA ASP A 112 10.44 -1.46 7.81
C ASP A 112 9.26 -0.61 7.31
N VAL A 113 8.58 0.02 8.25
CA VAL A 113 7.41 0.89 8.00
C VAL A 113 7.74 2.02 7.03
N GLY A 114 8.95 2.59 7.12
CA GLY A 114 9.38 3.68 6.26
C GLY A 114 9.52 3.22 4.81
N ALA A 115 10.13 2.06 4.59
CA ALA A 115 10.26 1.46 3.27
C ALA A 115 8.89 1.08 2.67
N VAL A 116 8.00 0.50 3.48
CA VAL A 116 6.63 0.14 3.05
C VAL A 116 5.85 1.37 2.62
N LEU A 117 5.81 2.39 3.48
CA LEU A 117 5.08 3.63 3.18
C LEU A 117 5.63 4.31 1.92
N SER A 118 6.96 4.39 1.78
CA SER A 118 7.62 4.92 0.59
C SER A 118 7.23 4.15 -0.67
N SER A 119 7.20 2.82 -0.61
CA SER A 119 6.79 1.95 -1.72
C SER A 119 5.32 2.16 -2.08
N LEU A 120 4.41 2.21 -1.11
CA LEU A 120 2.98 2.40 -1.32
C LEU A 120 2.65 3.77 -1.92
N VAL A 121 3.34 4.82 -1.46
CA VAL A 121 3.18 6.15 -2.03
C VAL A 121 3.73 6.20 -3.46
N SER A 122 4.90 5.62 -3.71
CA SER A 122 5.48 5.53 -5.06
C SER A 122 4.64 4.66 -6.01
N ALA A 123 3.84 3.73 -5.48
CA ALA A 123 2.85 2.96 -6.23
C ALA A 123 1.57 3.75 -6.55
N GLY A 124 1.44 4.99 -6.05
CA GLY A 124 0.26 5.82 -6.19
C GLY A 124 -0.94 5.29 -5.42
N VAL A 125 -0.73 4.59 -4.30
CA VAL A 125 -1.83 3.95 -3.56
C VAL A 125 -2.72 4.95 -2.85
N PHE A 126 -2.19 6.11 -2.43
CA PHE A 126 -2.96 7.07 -1.63
C PHE A 126 -3.37 8.30 -2.44
N THR A 127 -4.61 8.73 -2.25
CA THR A 127 -5.15 10.00 -2.77
C THR A 127 -5.04 11.08 -1.69
N ALA A 128 -4.43 12.21 -2.00
CA ALA A 128 -4.51 13.38 -1.13
C ALA A 128 -5.89 13.99 -1.33
N ARG A 129 -6.76 13.93 -0.32
CA ARG A 129 -7.92 14.82 -0.32
C ARG A 129 -7.40 16.23 -0.06
N GLY A 130 -7.46 17.09 -1.07
CA GLY A 130 -7.27 18.52 -0.88
C GLY A 130 -8.20 19.00 0.23
N HIS A 131 -7.66 19.75 1.18
CA HIS A 131 -8.43 20.40 2.22
C HIS A 131 -9.32 21.44 1.52
N ASP A 132 -10.59 21.11 1.25
CA ASP A 132 -11.59 22.11 0.88
C ASP A 132 -11.85 22.98 2.11
N HIS A 133 -11.15 24.11 2.16
CA HIS A 133 -11.57 25.38 2.72
C HIS A 133 -12.32 25.33 4.06
N PHE A 134 -11.58 25.42 5.17
CA PHE A 134 -12.10 25.98 6.42
C PHE A 134 -12.23 27.50 6.27
N LEU A 135 -13.25 27.98 5.56
CA LEU A 135 -13.87 29.29 5.78
C LEU A 135 -15.36 29.19 5.46
N SER A 136 -16.19 29.03 6.49
CA SER A 136 -17.10 30.08 6.97
C SER A 136 -17.85 29.61 8.21
#